data_AF-A0A7J7QHT2-F1
#
_entry.id   AF-A0A7J7QHT2-F1
#
_cell.length_a   1.000
_cell.length_b   1.000
_cell.length_c   1.000
_cell.angle_alpha   90.00
_cell.angle_beta   90.00
_cell.angle_gamma   90.00
#
_symmetry.space_group_name_H-M   'P 1'
#
loop_
_entity.id
_entity.type
_entity.pdbx_description
1 polymer ?
#
loop_
_entity_poly.entity_id
_entity_poly.type
_entity_poly.pdbx_seq_one_letter_code
_entity_poly.pdbx_strand_id
1 'polypeptide(L)'
;MTSRQQSIASMISVVAEGRCALLATYQIFQFIVGYAMAQAFAVNLMYTHGLQMGNYQFLIQDLFYITILAALMGYTKPRKELARAKPVSRVLSLPLVLSLLLQIAVIIVFQLIALGAMHRIPWYKPTIGTPDLRTYKAPETTVIYLINLSQFVILGVVFNKGYPHRQPLWTNVGMVVAMILQVAFLVYSLFSVDAFTTKVQTMVGRDPPDGLPTAFRAGLLVIMVVHAAVSLLAELGSTHGLRLIEKAKSSGWLQRRRSTTDPVLRQGLLHPMHIGVPLPKHSPANGLHVPSLQPPSGAALL
;
A
#
# COMPACT_ATOMS: atom_id res chain seq x y z
N MET A 1 0.62 11.21 26.57
CA MET A 1 1.50 10.03 26.71
C MET A 1 2.37 10.25 27.94
N THR A 2 2.21 9.44 28.98
CA THR A 2 3.01 9.52 30.21
C THR A 2 4.04 8.38 30.20
N SER A 3 5.32 8.71 30.09
CA SER A 3 6.38 7.70 30.18
C SER A 3 6.68 7.41 31.64
N ARG A 4 6.67 6.13 32.03
CA ARG A 4 7.04 5.68 33.39
C ARG A 4 8.52 5.88 33.69
N GLN A 5 9.35 6.03 32.65
CA GLN A 5 10.76 6.41 32.75
C GLN A 5 10.99 7.66 31.89
N GLN A 6 11.34 8.78 32.51
CA GLN A 6 11.64 10.03 31.81
C GLN A 6 13.01 9.95 31.15
N SER A 7 13.10 9.29 30.00
CA SER A 7 14.30 9.23 29.17
C SER A 7 14.06 9.82 27.78
N ILE A 8 15.07 10.51 27.23
CA ILE A 8 15.03 11.09 25.89
C ILE A 8 14.82 10.00 24.81
N ALA A 9 15.27 8.77 25.08
CA ALA A 9 15.07 7.63 24.19
C ALA A 9 13.57 7.29 23.97
N SER A 10 12.73 7.51 24.98
CA SER A 10 11.28 7.27 24.90
C SER A 10 10.58 8.20 23.90
N MET A 11 11.08 9.43 23.74
CA MET A 11 10.56 10.37 22.74
C MET A 11 10.91 9.90 21.32
N ILE A 12 12.12 9.41 21.12
CA ILE A 12 12.59 8.91 19.81
C ILE A 12 11.81 7.66 19.39
N SER A 13 11.56 6.73 20.32
CA SER A 13 10.77 5.52 20.03
C SER A 13 9.32 5.86 19.65
N VAL A 14 8.68 6.80 20.34
CA VAL A 14 7.31 7.25 20.01
C VAL A 14 7.26 7.88 18.62
N VAL A 15 8.23 8.72 18.25
CA VAL A 15 8.29 9.31 16.89
C VAL A 15 8.52 8.22 15.83
N ALA A 16 9.36 7.23 16.12
CA ALA A 16 9.59 6.09 15.22
C ALA A 16 8.30 5.28 14.99
N GLU A 17 7.60 4.98 16.08
CA GLU A 17 6.35 4.24 16.08
C GLU A 17 5.25 5.01 15.36
N GLY A 18 5.12 6.31 15.60
CA GLY A 18 4.16 7.17 14.88
C GLY A 18 4.38 7.21 13.37
N ARG A 19 5.65 7.24 12.90
CA ARG A 19 5.98 7.16 11.47
C ARG A 19 5.64 5.79 10.87
N CYS A 20 5.90 4.72 11.63
CA CYS A 20 5.55 3.36 11.22
C CYS A 20 4.03 3.16 11.14
N ALA A 21 3.29 3.64 12.15
CA ALA A 21 1.84 3.58 12.19
C ALA A 21 1.22 4.37 11.03
N LEU A 22 1.72 5.58 10.74
CA LEU A 22 1.25 6.37 9.61
C LEU A 22 1.44 5.64 8.27
N LEU A 23 2.60 5.00 8.06
CA LEU A 23 2.86 4.20 6.87
C LEU A 23 1.96 2.96 6.81
N ALA A 24 1.73 2.29 7.93
CA ALA A 24 0.85 1.13 8.01
C ALA A 24 -0.59 1.50 7.62
N THR A 25 -1.13 2.58 8.19
CA THR A 25 -2.47 3.09 7.83
C THR A 25 -2.56 3.41 6.35
N TYR A 26 -1.50 4.00 5.78
CA TYR A 26 -1.45 4.32 4.36
C TYR A 26 -1.48 3.06 3.47
N GLN A 27 -0.71 2.03 3.83
CA GLN A 27 -0.69 0.75 3.09
C GLN A 27 -2.04 0.03 3.18
N ILE A 28 -2.63 0.00 4.38
CA ILE A 28 -3.95 -0.58 4.62
C ILE A 28 -5.00 0.16 3.79
N PHE A 29 -4.94 1.50 3.72
CA PHE A 29 -5.85 2.29 2.88
C PHE A 29 -5.74 1.91 1.40
N GLN A 30 -4.52 1.80 0.85
CA GLN A 30 -4.34 1.38 -0.55
C GLN A 30 -4.85 -0.04 -0.80
N PHE A 31 -4.59 -0.97 0.11
CA PHE A 31 -5.11 -2.33 0.04
C PHE A 31 -6.63 -2.35 0.05
N ILE A 32 -7.25 -1.53 0.92
CA ILE A 32 -8.70 -1.42 1.04
C ILE A 32 -9.33 -0.90 -0.26
N VAL A 33 -8.78 0.17 -0.82
CA VAL A 33 -9.27 0.73 -2.08
C VAL A 33 -9.04 -0.24 -3.25
N GLY A 34 -7.88 -0.89 -3.30
CA GLY A 34 -7.53 -1.86 -4.33
C GLY A 34 -8.49 -3.06 -4.35
N TYR A 35 -8.80 -3.64 -3.20
CA TYR A 35 -9.76 -4.75 -3.15
C TYR A 35 -11.18 -4.28 -3.50
N ALA A 36 -11.60 -3.11 -3.00
CA ALA A 36 -12.96 -2.62 -3.22
C ALA A 36 -13.21 -2.39 -4.72
N MET A 37 -12.20 -1.88 -5.44
CA MET A 37 -12.26 -1.71 -6.89
C MET A 37 -12.26 -3.05 -7.63
N ALA A 38 -11.42 -4.01 -7.24
CA ALA A 38 -11.40 -5.34 -7.83
C ALA A 38 -12.76 -6.05 -7.67
N GLN A 39 -13.34 -5.97 -6.47
CA GLN A 39 -14.63 -6.57 -6.16
C GLN A 39 -15.79 -5.87 -6.87
N ALA A 40 -15.80 -4.53 -6.87
CA ALA A 40 -16.82 -3.76 -7.57
C ALA A 40 -16.81 -4.05 -9.07
N PHE A 41 -15.63 -4.12 -9.70
CA PHE A 41 -15.53 -4.47 -11.12
C PHE A 41 -16.01 -5.90 -11.39
N ALA A 42 -15.60 -6.88 -10.58
CA ALA A 42 -16.02 -8.26 -10.73
C ALA A 42 -17.53 -8.44 -10.63
N VAL A 43 -18.17 -7.80 -9.64
CA VAL A 43 -19.63 -7.86 -9.45
C VAL A 43 -20.35 -7.17 -10.60
N ASN A 44 -19.88 -5.99 -11.03
CA ASN A 44 -20.45 -5.32 -12.20
C ASN A 44 -20.33 -6.19 -13.46
N LEU A 45 -19.18 -6.83 -13.68
CA LEU A 45 -18.98 -7.73 -14.82
C LEU A 45 -19.97 -8.90 -14.80
N MET A 46 -20.20 -9.51 -13.63
CA MET A 46 -21.21 -10.56 -13.49
C MET A 46 -22.63 -10.05 -13.77
N TYR A 47 -22.97 -8.84 -13.32
CA TYR A 47 -24.27 -8.24 -13.60
C TYR A 47 -24.49 -7.94 -15.09
N THR A 48 -23.45 -7.61 -15.86
CA THR A 48 -23.60 -7.48 -17.33
C THR A 48 -24.01 -8.79 -18.00
N HIS A 49 -23.70 -9.93 -17.39
CA HIS A 49 -24.12 -11.26 -17.85
C HIS A 49 -25.40 -11.77 -17.17
N GLY A 50 -26.03 -10.96 -16.31
CA GLY A 50 -27.22 -11.37 -15.54
C GLY A 50 -26.93 -12.42 -14.45
N LEU A 51 -25.69 -12.48 -13.96
CA LEU A 51 -25.22 -13.44 -12.96
C LEU A 51 -24.95 -12.76 -11.62
N GLN A 52 -25.07 -13.52 -10.52
CA GLN A 52 -24.73 -13.05 -9.17
C GLN A 52 -23.66 -13.94 -8.54
N MET A 53 -22.78 -13.37 -7.72
CA MET A 53 -21.83 -14.16 -6.91
C MET A 53 -22.54 -14.81 -5.70
N GLY A 54 -22.07 -16.00 -5.31
CA GLY A 54 -22.64 -16.74 -4.18
C GLY A 54 -22.31 -16.10 -2.82
N ASN A 55 -23.24 -16.18 -1.86
CA ASN A 55 -23.03 -15.63 -0.52
C ASN A 55 -21.79 -16.21 0.20
N TYR A 56 -21.51 -17.50 0.01
CA TYR A 56 -20.31 -18.13 0.57
C TYR A 56 -19.01 -17.59 -0.05
N GLN A 57 -19.03 -17.21 -1.34
CA GLN A 57 -17.88 -16.61 -2.00
C GLN A 57 -17.56 -15.24 -1.38
N PHE A 58 -18.58 -14.40 -1.17
CA PHE A 58 -18.47 -13.11 -0.47
C PHE A 58 -17.95 -13.26 0.95
N LEU A 59 -18.48 -14.23 1.70
CA LEU A 59 -18.04 -14.48 3.07
C LEU A 59 -16.57 -14.91 3.10
N ILE A 60 -16.16 -15.82 2.20
CA ILE A 60 -14.79 -16.31 2.18
C ILE A 60 -13.79 -15.21 1.86
N GLN A 61 -14.06 -14.40 0.83
CA GLN A 61 -13.16 -13.31 0.48
C GLN A 61 -13.08 -12.25 1.60
N ASP A 62 -14.20 -11.80 2.16
CA ASP A 62 -14.17 -10.66 3.08
C ASP A 62 -13.60 -11.08 4.44
N LEU A 63 -13.98 -12.25 4.93
CA LEU A 63 -13.55 -12.73 6.23
C LEU A 63 -12.14 -13.35 6.19
N PHE A 64 -11.88 -14.27 5.25
CA PHE A 64 -10.62 -15.02 5.26
C PHE A 64 -9.50 -14.37 4.45
N TYR A 65 -9.83 -13.60 3.41
CA TYR A 65 -8.80 -12.86 2.65
C TYR A 65 -8.62 -11.45 3.21
N ILE A 66 -9.65 -10.61 3.14
CA ILE A 66 -9.51 -9.18 3.46
C ILE A 66 -9.29 -8.94 4.95
N THR A 67 -10.14 -9.48 5.82
CA THR A 67 -10.06 -9.21 7.28
C THR A 67 -8.74 -9.71 7.88
N ILE A 68 -8.31 -10.94 7.54
CA ILE A 68 -7.05 -11.51 8.02
C ILE A 68 -5.85 -10.69 7.51
N LEU A 69 -5.81 -10.38 6.21
CA LEU A 69 -4.70 -9.59 5.66
C LEU A 69 -4.68 -8.17 6.24
N ALA A 70 -5.81 -7.48 6.29
CA ALA A 70 -5.90 -6.12 6.84
C ALA A 70 -5.49 -6.07 8.31
N ALA A 71 -5.92 -7.05 9.12
CA ALA A 71 -5.52 -7.15 10.52
C ALA A 71 -4.00 -7.36 10.65
N LEU A 72 -3.43 -8.32 9.92
CA LEU A 72 -2.01 -8.65 10.00
C LEU A 72 -1.11 -7.55 9.44
N MET A 73 -1.56 -6.81 8.42
CA MET A 73 -0.87 -5.62 7.89
C MET A 73 -0.70 -4.53 8.96
N GLY A 74 -1.59 -4.45 9.96
CA GLY A 74 -1.46 -3.51 11.08
C GLY A 74 -0.35 -3.87 12.06
N TYR A 75 -0.02 -5.15 12.21
CA TYR A 75 0.88 -5.65 13.26
C TYR A 75 2.38 -5.62 12.92
N THR A 76 2.79 -5.15 11.74
CA THR A 76 4.23 -5.15 11.37
C THR A 76 5.01 -4.10 12.16
N LYS A 77 6.10 -4.56 12.80
CA LYS A 77 6.93 -3.79 13.75
C LYS A 77 7.72 -2.64 13.08
N PRO A 78 7.99 -1.54 13.82
CA PRO A 78 8.86 -0.46 13.35
C PRO A 78 10.31 -0.93 13.19
N ARG A 79 11.08 -0.27 12.32
CA ARG A 79 12.52 -0.53 12.17
C ARG A 79 13.29 0.02 13.37
N LYS A 80 14.32 -0.72 13.83
CA LYS A 80 15.18 -0.34 14.98
C LYS A 80 16.02 0.91 14.75
N GLU A 81 16.20 1.33 13.50
CA GLU A 81 16.98 2.50 13.10
C GLU A 81 16.08 3.55 12.45
N LEU A 82 16.24 4.80 12.87
CA LEU A 82 15.48 5.94 12.36
C LEU A 82 15.99 6.33 10.96
N ALA A 83 15.24 6.00 9.91
CA ALA A 83 15.59 6.47 8.57
C ALA A 83 15.47 8.00 8.49
N ARG A 84 16.50 8.66 7.93
CA ARG A 84 16.56 10.12 7.68
C ARG A 84 15.57 10.59 6.61
N ALA A 85 14.93 9.67 5.90
CA ALA A 85 13.89 9.97 4.92
C ALA A 85 12.70 10.67 5.60
N LYS A 86 12.19 11.74 4.99
CA LYS A 86 10.95 12.39 5.46
C LYS A 86 9.78 11.44 5.16
N PRO A 87 8.88 11.19 6.12
CA PRO A 87 7.64 10.46 5.82
C PRO A 87 6.84 11.22 4.76
N VAL A 88 6.05 10.50 3.99
CA VAL A 88 5.12 11.10 3.03
C VAL A 88 4.25 12.12 3.76
N SER A 89 4.37 13.41 3.39
CA SER A 89 3.75 14.50 4.16
C SER A 89 2.24 14.63 3.91
N ARG A 90 1.70 13.86 2.97
CA ARG A 90 0.28 13.82 2.63
C ARG A 90 -0.14 12.37 2.42
N VAL A 91 -1.26 12.02 3.05
CA VAL A 91 -1.94 10.72 2.89
C VAL A 91 -2.29 10.46 1.41
N LEU A 92 -2.39 11.49 0.58
CA LEU A 92 -2.70 11.38 -0.85
C LEU A 92 -1.59 12.02 -1.68
N SER A 93 -0.40 11.45 -1.63
CA SER A 93 0.67 11.89 -2.52
C SER A 93 0.40 11.35 -3.94
N LEU A 94 0.35 12.27 -4.90
CA LEU A 94 0.08 11.99 -6.32
C LEU A 94 0.86 10.76 -6.85
N PRO A 95 2.16 10.61 -6.55
CA PRO A 95 2.92 9.39 -6.80
C PRO A 95 2.24 8.06 -6.47
N LEU A 96 1.70 7.94 -5.27
CA LEU A 96 1.19 6.68 -4.79
C LEU A 96 -0.27 6.43 -5.22
N VAL A 97 -1.02 7.51 -5.49
CA VAL A 97 -2.33 7.41 -6.17
C VAL A 97 -2.15 6.90 -7.58
N LEU A 98 -1.16 7.39 -8.32
CA LEU A 98 -0.85 6.87 -9.66
C LEU A 98 -0.46 5.39 -9.62
N SER A 99 0.32 4.97 -8.62
CA SER A 99 0.62 3.53 -8.41
C SER A 99 -0.65 2.71 -8.19
N LEU A 100 -1.55 3.20 -7.33
CA LEU A 100 -2.83 2.54 -7.06
C LEU A 100 -3.70 2.45 -8.30
N LEU A 101 -3.82 3.53 -9.08
CA LEU A 101 -4.59 3.54 -10.33
C LEU A 101 -4.00 2.58 -11.37
N LEU A 102 -2.67 2.50 -11.48
CA LEU A 102 -2.00 1.54 -12.33
C LEU A 102 -2.34 0.11 -11.91
N GLN A 103 -2.34 -0.19 -10.61
CA GLN A 103 -2.74 -1.51 -10.13
C GLN A 103 -4.20 -1.84 -10.40
N ILE A 104 -5.11 -0.87 -10.21
CA ILE A 104 -6.53 -1.03 -10.54
C ILE A 104 -6.71 -1.34 -12.03
N ALA A 105 -5.98 -0.66 -12.92
CA ALA A 105 -6.02 -0.93 -14.36
C ALA A 105 -5.53 -2.35 -14.68
N VAL A 106 -4.42 -2.79 -14.08
CA VAL A 106 -3.90 -4.16 -14.24
C VAL A 106 -4.94 -5.19 -13.79
N ILE A 107 -5.55 -4.99 -12.62
CA ILE A 107 -6.60 -5.87 -12.09
C ILE A 107 -7.76 -6.04 -13.07
N ILE A 108 -8.27 -4.94 -13.62
CA ILE A 108 -9.38 -4.92 -14.58
C ILE A 108 -9.01 -5.68 -15.85
N VAL A 109 -7.81 -5.42 -16.40
CA VAL A 109 -7.32 -6.07 -17.62
C VAL A 109 -7.24 -7.59 -17.43
N PHE A 110 -6.69 -8.07 -16.32
CA PHE A 110 -6.57 -9.51 -16.07
C PHE A 110 -7.92 -10.18 -15.80
N GLN A 111 -8.89 -9.49 -15.19
CA GLN A 111 -10.27 -9.99 -15.07
C GLN A 111 -10.92 -10.16 -16.45
N LEU A 112 -10.77 -9.17 -17.34
CA LEU A 112 -11.28 -9.25 -18.71
C LEU A 112 -10.58 -10.34 -19.54
N ILE A 113 -9.26 -10.49 -19.40
CA ILE A 113 -8.49 -11.55 -20.09
C ILE A 113 -8.98 -12.94 -19.65
N ALA A 114 -9.17 -13.17 -18.36
CA ALA A 114 -9.62 -14.47 -17.85
C ALA A 114 -11.02 -14.82 -18.38
N LEU A 115 -11.93 -13.85 -18.38
CA LEU A 115 -13.26 -14.05 -18.93
C LEU A 115 -13.24 -14.25 -20.45
N GLY A 116 -12.46 -13.45 -21.18
CA GLY A 116 -12.28 -13.57 -22.63
C GLY A 116 -11.62 -14.89 -23.02
N ALA A 117 -10.69 -15.40 -22.21
CA ALA A 117 -10.08 -16.72 -22.41
C ALA A 117 -11.12 -17.84 -22.30
N MET A 118 -12.06 -17.75 -21.35
CA MET A 118 -13.15 -18.72 -21.21
C MET A 118 -14.08 -18.71 -22.43
N HIS A 119 -14.42 -17.52 -22.95
CA HIS A 119 -15.30 -17.38 -24.13
C HIS A 119 -14.73 -17.99 -25.41
N ARG A 120 -13.41 -18.18 -25.49
CA ARG A 120 -12.73 -18.74 -26.67
C ARG A 120 -12.70 -20.26 -26.70
N ILE A 121 -13.19 -20.92 -25.66
CA ILE A 121 -13.06 -22.38 -25.55
C ILE A 121 -14.28 -23.05 -26.22
N PRO A 122 -14.06 -24.06 -27.09
CA PRO A 122 -15.13 -24.62 -27.92
C PRO A 122 -16.28 -25.30 -27.14
N TRP A 123 -16.06 -25.72 -25.89
CA TRP A 123 -17.12 -26.30 -25.05
C TRP A 123 -17.96 -25.25 -24.33
N TYR A 124 -17.52 -23.99 -24.30
CA TYR A 124 -18.19 -22.94 -23.55
C TYR A 124 -19.46 -22.48 -24.27
N LYS A 125 -20.57 -22.52 -23.54
CA LYS A 125 -21.84 -21.89 -23.95
C LYS A 125 -22.13 -20.78 -22.94
N PRO A 126 -22.33 -19.53 -23.38
CA PRO A 126 -22.58 -18.42 -22.46
C PRO A 126 -23.85 -18.68 -21.65
N THR A 127 -23.74 -18.54 -20.33
CA THR A 127 -24.88 -18.69 -19.44
C THR A 127 -25.74 -17.44 -19.56
N ILE A 128 -26.96 -17.57 -20.06
CA ILE A 128 -27.92 -16.46 -20.08
C ILE A 128 -28.53 -16.35 -18.67
N GLY A 129 -28.20 -15.26 -17.97
CA GLY A 129 -28.76 -14.95 -16.67
C GLY A 129 -30.27 -14.72 -16.70
N THR A 130 -30.93 -14.91 -15.56
CA THR A 130 -32.35 -14.55 -15.40
C THR A 130 -32.47 -13.07 -15.01
N PRO A 131 -33.56 -12.37 -15.37
CA PRO A 131 -33.79 -10.98 -14.95
C PRO A 131 -33.77 -10.78 -13.43
N ASP A 132 -34.09 -11.83 -12.67
CA ASP A 132 -34.12 -11.81 -11.21
C ASP A 132 -32.73 -11.95 -10.56
N LEU A 133 -31.65 -12.07 -11.34
CA LEU A 133 -30.26 -12.23 -10.88
C LEU A 133 -30.03 -13.40 -9.91
N ARG A 134 -30.92 -14.40 -9.90
CA ARG A 134 -30.80 -15.56 -8.99
C ARG A 134 -29.82 -16.62 -9.49
N THR A 135 -29.31 -16.47 -10.70
CA THR A 135 -28.38 -17.40 -11.31
C THR A 135 -26.96 -17.11 -10.80
N TYR A 136 -26.54 -17.88 -9.80
CA TYR A 136 -25.17 -17.86 -9.27
C TYR A 136 -24.34 -19.10 -9.67
N LYS A 137 -24.99 -20.05 -10.36
CA LYS A 137 -24.45 -21.32 -10.79
C LYS A 137 -23.96 -21.22 -12.23
N ALA A 138 -22.76 -20.66 -12.42
CA ALA A 138 -22.19 -20.40 -13.73
C ALA A 138 -20.65 -20.52 -13.73
N PRO A 139 -20.03 -21.04 -14.81
CA PRO A 139 -18.57 -21.10 -14.93
C PRO A 139 -17.92 -19.70 -14.91
N GLU A 140 -18.59 -18.68 -15.45
CA GLU A 140 -18.23 -17.26 -15.40
C GLU A 140 -17.96 -16.83 -13.95
N THR A 141 -18.89 -17.15 -13.05
CA THR A 141 -18.81 -16.81 -11.63
C THR A 141 -17.62 -17.48 -10.96
N THR A 142 -17.34 -18.74 -11.31
CA THR A 142 -16.21 -19.50 -10.75
C THR A 142 -14.87 -18.93 -11.22
N VAL A 143 -14.73 -18.62 -12.51
CA VAL A 143 -13.50 -18.04 -13.07
C VAL A 143 -13.21 -16.67 -12.46
N ILE A 144 -14.20 -15.79 -12.41
CA ILE A 144 -14.01 -14.46 -11.82
C ILE A 144 -13.72 -14.55 -10.32
N TYR A 145 -14.39 -15.44 -9.59
CA TYR A 145 -14.11 -15.68 -8.17
C TYR A 145 -12.64 -16.11 -7.94
N LEU A 146 -12.16 -17.09 -8.70
CA LEU A 146 -10.78 -17.59 -8.59
C LEU A 146 -9.76 -16.51 -8.92
N ILE A 147 -10.02 -15.71 -9.96
CA ILE A 147 -9.17 -14.56 -10.28
C ILE A 147 -9.20 -13.57 -9.12
N ASN A 148 -10.35 -13.15 -8.60
CA ASN A 148 -10.44 -12.21 -7.48
C ASN A 148 -9.63 -12.67 -6.25
N LEU A 149 -9.76 -13.94 -5.86
CA LEU A 149 -8.97 -14.49 -4.75
C LEU A 149 -7.46 -14.34 -4.98
N SER A 150 -6.97 -14.59 -6.20
CA SER A 150 -5.57 -14.37 -6.56
C SER A 150 -5.18 -12.89 -6.46
N GLN A 151 -6.06 -11.98 -6.91
CA GLN A 151 -5.82 -10.54 -6.91
C GLN A 151 -5.70 -9.99 -5.49
N PHE A 152 -6.49 -10.50 -4.54
CA PHE A 152 -6.41 -10.07 -3.14
C PHE A 152 -5.05 -10.41 -2.52
N VAL A 153 -4.52 -11.61 -2.79
CA VAL A 153 -3.18 -11.99 -2.32
C VAL A 153 -2.10 -11.13 -3.00
N ILE A 154 -2.20 -10.93 -4.31
CA ILE A 154 -1.26 -10.09 -5.08
C ILE A 154 -1.24 -8.66 -4.53
N LEU A 155 -2.41 -8.04 -4.31
CA LEU A 155 -2.51 -6.71 -3.70
C LEU A 155 -1.89 -6.68 -2.30
N GLY A 156 -2.10 -7.75 -1.52
CA GLY A 156 -1.45 -7.94 -0.24
C GLY A 156 0.07 -7.90 -0.34
N VAL A 157 0.67 -8.55 -1.33
CA VAL A 157 2.13 -8.56 -1.53
C VAL A 157 2.62 -7.20 -2.05
N VAL A 158 1.94 -6.63 -3.04
CA VAL A 158 2.32 -5.43 -3.78
C VAL A 158 2.31 -4.19 -2.88
N PHE A 159 1.28 -4.02 -2.05
CA PHE A 159 1.16 -2.84 -1.18
C PHE A 159 1.91 -2.94 0.15
N ASN A 160 2.39 -4.13 0.55
CA ASN A 160 3.22 -4.30 1.74
C ASN A 160 4.73 -4.09 1.51
N LYS A 161 5.08 -2.99 0.85
CA LYS A 161 6.48 -2.56 0.74
C LYS A 161 6.99 -1.99 2.07
N GLY A 162 7.98 -2.65 2.67
CA GLY A 162 8.56 -2.19 3.96
C GLY A 162 9.50 -0.99 3.87
N TYR A 163 10.14 -0.75 2.72
CA TYR A 163 11.20 0.26 2.62
C TYR A 163 10.65 1.69 2.53
N PRO A 164 11.15 2.72 3.28
CA PRO A 164 12.32 2.74 4.18
C PRO A 164 12.02 2.70 5.70
N HIS A 165 10.75 2.80 6.12
CA HIS A 165 10.39 3.01 7.53
C HIS A 165 9.87 1.76 8.26
N ARG A 166 9.59 0.67 7.53
CA ARG A 166 9.06 -0.59 8.05
C ARG A 166 10.03 -1.75 7.81
N GLN A 167 9.91 -2.79 8.62
CA GLN A 167 10.58 -4.07 8.35
C GLN A 167 9.89 -4.76 7.16
N PRO A 168 10.61 -5.60 6.39
CA PRO A 168 10.03 -6.26 5.22
C PRO A 168 8.95 -7.27 5.64
N LEU A 169 8.05 -7.59 4.71
CA LEU A 169 6.89 -8.48 4.88
C LEU A 169 7.21 -9.76 5.67
N TRP A 170 8.36 -10.38 5.38
CA TRP A 170 8.80 -11.65 5.97
C TRP A 170 9.07 -11.60 7.48
N THR A 171 9.22 -10.41 8.06
CA THR A 171 9.38 -10.27 9.52
C THR A 171 8.07 -10.47 10.28
N ASN A 172 6.94 -10.31 9.61
CA ASN A 172 5.62 -10.61 10.16
C ASN A 172 5.25 -12.05 9.80
N VAL A 173 5.67 -12.99 10.65
CA VAL A 173 5.43 -14.43 10.46
C VAL A 173 3.94 -14.73 10.28
N GLY A 174 3.06 -14.07 11.06
CA GLY A 174 1.61 -14.25 10.94
C GLY A 174 1.10 -13.89 9.55
N MET A 175 1.57 -12.77 8.99
CA MET A 175 1.22 -12.33 7.64
C MET A 175 1.70 -13.31 6.57
N VAL A 176 2.94 -13.80 6.67
CA VAL A 176 3.49 -14.78 5.72
C VAL A 176 2.70 -16.09 5.78
N VAL A 177 2.42 -16.61 6.98
CA VAL A 177 1.64 -17.84 7.16
C VAL A 177 0.24 -17.66 6.59
N ALA A 178 -0.44 -16.54 6.87
CA ALA A 178 -1.77 -16.26 6.31
C ALA A 178 -1.75 -16.22 4.78
N MET A 179 -0.76 -15.57 4.17
CA MET A 179 -0.61 -15.54 2.71
C MET A 179 -0.35 -16.92 2.12
N ILE A 180 0.51 -17.74 2.75
CA ILE A 180 0.75 -19.12 2.31
C ILE A 180 -0.53 -19.93 2.38
N LEU A 181 -1.29 -19.83 3.47
CA LEU A 181 -2.57 -20.52 3.63
C LEU A 181 -3.61 -20.06 2.60
N GLN A 182 -3.67 -18.77 2.28
CA GLN A 182 -4.56 -18.21 1.25
C GLN A 182 -4.19 -18.66 -0.16
N VAL A 183 -2.88 -18.75 -0.48
CA VAL A 183 -2.42 -19.31 -1.75
C VAL A 183 -2.71 -20.81 -1.81
N ALA A 184 -2.47 -21.55 -0.72
CA ALA A 184 -2.79 -22.97 -0.64
C ALA A 184 -4.31 -23.20 -0.82
N PHE A 185 -5.16 -22.38 -0.20
CA PHE A 185 -6.60 -22.44 -0.39
C PHE A 185 -7.01 -22.09 -1.83
N LEU A 186 -6.39 -21.09 -2.46
CA LEU A 186 -6.63 -20.77 -3.86
C LEU A 186 -6.30 -21.94 -4.79
N VAL A 187 -5.12 -22.55 -4.61
CA VAL A 187 -4.68 -23.70 -5.43
C VAL A 187 -5.57 -24.91 -5.18
N TYR A 188 -5.95 -25.17 -3.92
CA TYR A 188 -6.94 -26.18 -3.55
C TYR A 188 -8.26 -25.94 -4.29
N SER A 189 -8.84 -24.75 -4.12
CA SER A 189 -10.10 -24.31 -4.76
C SER A 189 -10.04 -24.39 -6.29
N LEU A 190 -8.87 -24.24 -6.90
CA LEU A 190 -8.67 -24.35 -8.34
C LEU A 190 -8.68 -25.80 -8.84
N PHE A 191 -8.07 -26.75 -8.12
CA PHE A 191 -7.87 -28.12 -8.59
C PHE A 191 -8.78 -29.17 -7.94
N SER A 192 -9.28 -28.93 -6.73
CA SER A 192 -10.18 -29.87 -6.05
C SER A 192 -11.62 -29.73 -6.56
N VAL A 193 -12.35 -30.86 -6.54
CA VAL A 193 -13.79 -30.94 -6.85
C VAL A 193 -14.47 -31.75 -5.75
N ASP A 194 -14.20 -31.35 -4.52
CA ASP A 194 -14.77 -31.93 -3.30
C ASP A 194 -16.11 -31.26 -2.94
N ALA A 195 -16.90 -31.90 -2.07
CA ALA A 195 -18.23 -31.42 -1.70
C ALA A 195 -18.23 -29.99 -1.13
N PHE A 196 -17.16 -29.58 -0.43
CA PHE A 196 -17.02 -28.22 0.07
C PHE A 196 -16.80 -27.24 -1.08
N THR A 197 -15.88 -27.52 -1.99
CA THR A 197 -15.63 -26.67 -3.17
C THR A 197 -16.84 -26.61 -4.10
N THR A 198 -17.56 -27.72 -4.31
CA THR A 198 -18.82 -27.72 -5.06
C THR A 198 -19.90 -26.88 -4.37
N LYS A 199 -19.95 -26.84 -3.04
CA LYS A 199 -20.90 -26.02 -2.27
C LYS A 199 -20.52 -24.53 -2.23
N VAL A 200 -19.23 -24.22 -2.22
CA VAL A 200 -18.68 -22.86 -2.13
C VAL A 200 -18.63 -22.19 -3.50
N GLN A 201 -18.11 -22.89 -4.50
CA GLN A 201 -18.04 -22.39 -5.87
C GLN A 201 -19.34 -22.61 -6.62
N THR A 202 -20.26 -23.43 -6.08
CA THR A 202 -21.54 -23.77 -6.71
C THR A 202 -21.34 -24.07 -8.19
N MET A 203 -20.33 -24.92 -8.48
CA MET A 203 -20.02 -25.35 -9.83
C MET A 203 -21.28 -26.02 -10.40
N VAL A 204 -21.91 -25.37 -11.36
CA VAL A 204 -22.73 -26.06 -12.35
C VAL A 204 -22.00 -25.90 -13.66
N GLY A 205 -21.14 -26.87 -13.96
CA GLY A 205 -21.27 -27.57 -15.22
C GLY A 205 -22.01 -28.85 -14.88
N ARG A 206 -23.13 -29.11 -15.56
CA ARG A 206 -23.80 -30.39 -15.85
C ARG A 206 -23.28 -31.61 -15.06
N ASP A 207 -24.19 -32.40 -14.49
CA ASP A 207 -23.95 -33.67 -13.78
C ASP A 207 -22.60 -34.36 -14.07
N PRO A 208 -21.91 -34.93 -13.05
CA PRO A 208 -20.59 -35.55 -13.19
C PRO A 208 -20.50 -36.45 -14.44
N PRO A 209 -19.40 -36.31 -15.21
CA PRO A 209 -18.05 -36.28 -14.63
C PRO A 209 -17.18 -35.05 -14.92
N ASP A 210 -17.56 -34.12 -15.80
CA ASP A 210 -16.59 -33.19 -16.39
C ASP A 210 -16.82 -31.73 -15.94
N GLY A 211 -16.24 -31.34 -14.80
CA GLY A 211 -16.11 -29.92 -14.43
C GLY A 211 -15.22 -29.13 -15.43
N LEU A 212 -14.87 -27.88 -15.10
CA LEU A 212 -13.90 -27.10 -15.90
C LEU A 212 -12.66 -27.97 -16.22
N PRO A 213 -12.26 -28.14 -17.51
CA PRO A 213 -11.16 -29.01 -17.86
C PRO A 213 -9.88 -28.64 -17.11
N THR A 214 -9.13 -29.65 -16.67
CA THR A 214 -7.85 -29.47 -15.96
C THR A 214 -6.87 -28.60 -16.74
N ALA A 215 -6.87 -28.72 -18.07
CA ALA A 215 -6.09 -27.87 -18.97
C ALA A 215 -6.47 -26.37 -18.86
N PHE A 216 -7.76 -26.06 -18.75
CA PHE A 216 -8.21 -24.68 -18.58
C PHE A 216 -7.88 -24.16 -17.17
N ARG A 217 -8.04 -24.98 -16.13
CA ARG A 217 -7.61 -24.63 -14.76
C ARG A 217 -6.12 -24.32 -14.68
N ALA A 218 -5.28 -25.11 -15.37
CA ALA A 218 -3.85 -24.82 -15.50
C ALA A 218 -3.61 -23.50 -16.25
N GLY A 219 -4.37 -23.22 -17.31
CA GLY A 219 -4.35 -21.93 -18.00
C GLY A 219 -4.69 -20.75 -17.09
N LEU A 220 -5.70 -20.89 -16.22
CA LEU A 220 -6.05 -19.87 -15.23
C LEU A 220 -4.91 -19.64 -14.23
N LEU A 221 -4.23 -20.70 -13.78
CA LEU A 221 -3.06 -20.58 -12.91
C LEU A 221 -1.94 -19.77 -13.59
N VAL A 222 -1.69 -20.01 -14.88
CA VAL A 222 -0.72 -19.23 -15.66
C VAL A 222 -1.13 -17.76 -15.71
N ILE A 223 -2.41 -17.44 -15.95
CA ILE A 223 -2.92 -16.07 -15.94
C ILE A 223 -2.69 -15.41 -14.58
N MET A 224 -2.92 -16.12 -13.47
CA MET A 224 -2.70 -15.62 -12.11
C MET A 224 -1.21 -15.34 -11.83
N VAL A 225 -0.31 -16.24 -12.25
CA VAL A 225 1.14 -16.07 -12.09
C VAL A 225 1.65 -14.89 -12.94
N VAL A 226 1.19 -14.78 -14.18
CA VAL A 226 1.51 -13.64 -15.05
C VAL A 226 0.98 -12.33 -14.46
N HIS A 227 -0.25 -12.35 -13.91
CA HIS A 227 -0.81 -11.19 -13.22
C HIS A 227 0.07 -10.76 -12.04
N ALA A 228 0.52 -11.70 -11.21
CA ALA A 228 1.42 -11.41 -10.09
C ALA A 228 2.74 -10.78 -10.59
N ALA A 229 3.34 -11.34 -11.64
CA ALA A 229 4.58 -10.80 -12.22
C ALA A 229 4.39 -9.38 -12.77
N VAL A 230 3.34 -9.14 -13.57
CA VAL A 230 3.03 -7.83 -14.15
C VAL A 230 2.73 -6.81 -13.05
N SER A 231 1.96 -7.19 -12.02
CA SER A 231 1.64 -6.32 -10.90
C SER A 231 2.89 -5.92 -10.11
N LEU A 232 3.81 -6.85 -9.86
CA LEU A 232 5.10 -6.55 -9.23
C LEU A 232 5.97 -5.62 -10.09
N LEU A 233 6.04 -5.86 -11.40
CA LEU A 233 6.78 -5.02 -12.34
C LEU A 233 6.21 -3.60 -12.44
N ALA A 234 4.88 -3.47 -12.52
CA ALA A 234 4.18 -2.19 -12.53
C ALA A 234 4.52 -1.36 -11.28
N GLU A 235 4.54 -2.01 -10.13
CA GLU A 235 4.82 -1.38 -8.85
C GLU A 235 6.32 -1.07 -8.67
N LEU A 236 7.22 -1.89 -9.20
CA LEU A 236 8.66 -1.57 -9.27
C LEU A 236 8.91 -0.38 -10.20
N GLY A 237 8.28 -0.36 -11.37
CA GLY A 237 8.36 0.72 -12.34
C GLY A 237 7.86 2.04 -11.77
N SER A 238 6.70 2.02 -11.09
CA SER A 238 6.16 3.18 -10.38
C SER A 238 7.18 3.74 -9.38
N THR A 239 7.73 2.92 -8.47
CA THR A 239 8.72 3.42 -7.50
C THR A 239 10.02 3.95 -8.12
N HIS A 240 10.46 3.39 -9.26
CA HIS A 240 11.62 3.93 -9.99
C HIS A 240 11.30 5.27 -10.64
N GLY A 241 10.16 5.38 -11.31
CA GLY A 241 9.69 6.63 -11.92
C GLY A 241 9.60 7.76 -10.91
N LEU A 242 9.11 7.47 -9.71
CA LEU A 242 9.02 8.45 -8.62
C LEU A 242 10.38 8.95 -8.16
N ARG A 243 11.36 8.06 -8.00
CA ARG A 243 12.73 8.46 -7.64
C ARG A 243 13.37 9.32 -8.72
N LEU A 244 13.08 9.06 -10.00
CA LEU A 244 13.56 9.88 -11.11
C LEU A 244 12.93 11.28 -11.12
N ILE A 245 11.62 11.37 -10.90
CA ILE A 245 10.91 12.66 -10.79
C ILE A 245 11.45 13.48 -9.61
N GLU A 246 11.69 12.84 -8.46
CA GLU A 246 12.28 13.50 -7.30
C GLU A 246 13.71 13.98 -7.58
N LYS A 247 14.55 13.15 -8.21
CA LYS A 247 15.91 13.54 -8.64
C LYS A 247 15.86 14.74 -9.59
N ALA A 248 15.01 14.70 -10.61
CA ALA A 248 14.85 15.80 -11.58
C ALA A 248 14.38 17.09 -10.90
N LYS A 249 13.39 17.02 -10.01
CA LYS A 249 12.89 18.16 -9.25
C LYS A 249 13.96 18.73 -8.30
N SER A 250 14.73 17.87 -7.63
CA SER A 250 15.82 18.30 -6.75
C SER A 250 16.96 18.98 -7.51
N SER A 251 17.30 18.47 -8.70
CA SER A 251 18.30 19.07 -9.59
C SER A 251 17.86 20.45 -10.07
N GLY A 252 16.59 20.59 -10.51
CA GLY A 252 16.03 21.88 -10.90
C GLY A 252 15.96 22.88 -9.74
N TRP A 253 15.61 22.42 -8.53
CA TRP A 253 15.59 23.27 -7.34
C TRP A 253 16.99 23.73 -6.92
N LEU A 254 17.98 22.84 -7.00
CA LEU A 254 19.40 23.15 -6.75
C LEU A 254 19.96 24.14 -7.78
N GLN A 255 19.61 23.98 -9.07
CA GLN A 255 19.97 24.94 -10.13
C GLN A 255 19.33 26.31 -9.90
N ARG A 256 18.04 26.35 -9.56
CA ARG A 256 17.33 27.60 -9.28
C ARG A 256 17.94 28.31 -8.08
N ARG A 257 18.27 27.57 -7.02
CA ARG A 257 18.94 28.11 -5.82
C ARG A 257 20.33 28.65 -6.14
N ARG A 258 21.18 27.92 -6.88
CA ARG A 258 22.50 28.43 -7.32
C ARG A 258 22.36 29.72 -8.14
N SER A 259 21.44 29.74 -9.11
CA SER A 259 21.14 30.94 -9.91
C SER A 259 20.66 32.13 -9.08
N THR A 260 20.00 31.92 -7.93
CA THR A 260 19.58 33.03 -7.05
C THR A 260 20.70 33.47 -6.10
N THR A 261 21.67 32.59 -5.80
CA THR A 261 22.75 32.87 -4.84
C THR A 261 23.97 33.52 -5.51
N ASP A 262 24.26 33.14 -6.77
CA ASP A 262 25.40 33.68 -7.54
C ASP A 262 25.35 35.21 -7.77
N PRO A 263 24.22 35.86 -8.11
CA PRO A 263 24.18 37.32 -8.25
C PRO A 263 24.32 38.05 -6.91
N VAL A 264 23.75 37.51 -5.82
CA VAL A 264 23.84 38.11 -4.47
C VAL A 264 25.28 38.04 -3.93
N LEU A 265 25.98 36.92 -4.13
CA LEU A 265 27.39 36.77 -3.75
C LEU A 265 28.32 37.66 -4.60
N ARG A 266 28.03 37.83 -5.90
CA ARG A 266 28.77 38.77 -6.76
C ARG A 266 28.56 40.23 -6.35
N GLN A 267 27.34 40.60 -5.94
CA GLN A 267 27.03 41.97 -5.52
C GLN A 267 27.62 42.30 -4.14
N GLY A 268 27.75 41.31 -3.25
CA GLY A 268 28.48 41.45 -1.98
C GLY A 268 30.01 41.48 -2.11
N LEU A 269 30.57 40.90 -3.18
CA LEU A 269 32.02 40.95 -3.48
C LEU A 269 32.44 42.21 -4.26
N LEU A 270 31.50 42.94 -4.86
CA LEU A 270 31.78 44.15 -5.66
C LEU A 270 31.64 45.47 -4.88
N HIS A 271 31.19 45.43 -3.63
CA HIS A 271 31.32 46.57 -2.71
C HIS A 271 32.51 46.34 -1.78
N PRO A 272 33.66 47.00 -2.00
CA PRO A 272 34.68 47.10 -0.96
C PRO A 272 34.03 47.81 0.24
N MET A 273 33.89 47.09 1.33
CA MET A 273 33.42 47.61 2.60
C MET A 273 34.53 48.54 3.12
N HIS A 274 34.45 49.83 2.78
CA HIS A 274 35.27 50.86 3.39
C HIS A 274 34.94 50.91 4.88
N ILE A 275 35.93 50.54 5.69
CA ILE A 275 35.93 50.60 7.14
C ILE A 275 35.78 52.06 7.58
N GLY A 276 34.87 52.30 8.53
CA GLY A 276 34.69 53.60 9.16
C GLY A 276 33.86 53.51 10.43
N VAL A 277 34.24 52.65 11.38
CA VAL A 277 33.71 52.73 12.75
C VAL A 277 34.91 52.89 13.71
N PRO A 278 34.99 53.97 14.48
CA PRO A 278 36.12 54.21 15.37
C PRO A 278 36.02 53.29 16.60
N LEU A 279 37.12 52.59 16.89
CA LEU A 279 37.32 51.85 18.13
C LEU A 279 37.39 52.83 19.32
N PRO A 280 36.60 52.66 20.40
CA PRO A 280 36.80 53.43 21.62
C PRO A 280 38.07 52.96 22.34
N LYS A 281 38.91 53.93 22.71
CA LYS A 281 40.16 53.76 23.44
C LYS A 281 39.92 53.21 24.86
N HIS A 282 40.79 52.30 25.31
CA HIS A 282 40.97 51.99 26.73
C HIS A 282 41.67 53.16 27.46
N SER A 283 41.13 53.61 28.60
CA SER A 283 41.83 53.93 29.87
C SER A 283 40.81 54.39 30.97
N PRO A 284 41.16 54.55 32.26
CA PRO A 284 40.86 53.59 33.32
C PRO A 284 39.91 54.12 34.43
N ALA A 285 39.51 53.21 35.33
CA ALA A 285 39.08 53.41 36.72
C ALA A 285 38.14 54.59 37.08
N ASN A 286 36.92 54.29 37.52
CA ASN A 286 36.46 54.63 38.88
C ASN A 286 35.04 54.14 39.17
N GLY A 287 34.90 53.46 40.32
CA GLY A 287 33.82 53.68 41.28
C GLY A 287 32.40 53.20 40.97
N LEU A 288 31.94 52.29 41.84
CA LEU A 288 30.64 52.30 42.55
C LEU A 288 29.74 51.07 42.30
N HIS A 289 29.73 50.23 43.34
CA HIS A 289 28.60 49.52 43.94
C HIS A 289 27.50 48.95 43.02
N VAL A 290 27.45 47.60 42.98
CA VAL A 290 26.22 46.87 42.66
C VAL A 290 25.85 46.02 43.90
N PRO A 291 24.66 46.21 44.51
CA PRO A 291 24.19 45.39 45.62
C PRO A 291 23.63 44.05 45.15
N SER A 292 23.84 43.04 45.99
CA SER A 292 23.32 41.68 45.90
C SER A 292 21.78 41.64 45.94
N LEU A 293 21.17 40.89 45.00
CA LEU A 293 19.77 40.48 45.08
C LEU A 293 19.69 38.94 45.09
N GLN A 294 19.14 38.44 46.19
CA GLN A 294 18.83 37.05 46.51
C GLN A 294 17.71 36.46 45.63
N PRO A 295 17.56 35.12 45.57
CA PRO A 295 16.53 34.44 44.78
C PRO A 295 15.18 34.38 45.51
N PRO A 296 14.03 34.30 44.81
CA PRO A 296 12.75 34.13 45.49
C PRO A 296 12.43 32.65 45.75
N SER A 297 12.33 32.32 47.05
CA SER A 297 11.52 31.22 47.59
C SER A 297 10.03 31.60 47.55
N GLY A 298 9.16 30.63 47.25
CA GLY A 298 7.76 30.87 46.86
C GLY A 298 6.72 31.10 47.96
N ALA A 299 5.46 31.28 47.51
CA ALA A 299 4.17 31.08 48.21
C ALA A 299 3.07 31.36 47.14
N ALA A 300 2.24 30.39 46.77
CA ALA A 300 0.91 30.09 47.32
C ALA A 300 -0.23 31.01 46.82
N LEU A 301 -1.28 30.35 46.27
CA LEU A 301 -2.73 30.62 46.35
C LEU A 301 -3.50 30.70 45.03
N LEU A 302 -4.61 29.93 45.06
CA LEU A 302 -5.78 29.78 44.17
C LEU A 302 -5.65 28.81 42.99
#